data_AF-A0A7C4PEJ2-F1
#
_entry.id   AF-A0A7C4PEJ2-F1
#
_cell.length_a   1.000
_cell.length_b   1.000
_cell.length_c   1.000
_cell.angle_alpha   90.00
_cell.angle_beta   90.00
_cell.angle_gamma   90.00
#
_symmetry.space_group_name_H-M   'P 1'
#
loop_
_entity.id
_entity.type
_entity.pdbx_description
1 polymer ?
#
loop_
_entity_poly.entity_id
_entity_poly.type
_entity_poly.pdbx_seq_one_letter_code
_entity_poly.pdbx_strand_id
1 'polypeptide(L)'
;MIRSVFSALGIFIRLLLALILIAGVVFIGFVAYRGSQPMQIASADGMTYWQFVRERIGAIRALPAKCQQMHFTSFAIAVPLYPALYTYVGIYPESYLARHTQPDPSIPKDIGWADAPDTWWQLVEDVSWEAWVTQHLPTVMPECNLPAPSSSDVSKP
;
A
#
# COMPACT_ATOMS: atom_id res chain seq x y z
N MET A 1 -24.01 13.67 -40.23
CA MET A 1 -24.02 12.66 -39.15
C MET A 1 -22.61 12.26 -38.68
N ILE A 2 -21.73 11.80 -39.57
CA ILE A 2 -20.39 11.28 -39.22
C ILE A 2 -19.51 12.29 -38.45
N ARG A 3 -19.47 13.57 -38.87
CA ARG A 3 -18.65 14.62 -38.22
C ARG A 3 -19.10 14.96 -36.80
N SER A 4 -20.41 14.85 -36.51
CA SER A 4 -20.99 15.09 -35.19
C SER A 4 -20.68 13.95 -34.21
N VAL A 5 -20.63 12.71 -34.70
CA VAL A 5 -20.26 11.51 -33.92
C VAL A 5 -18.79 11.55 -33.52
N PHE A 6 -17.88 11.92 -34.44
CA PHE A 6 -16.46 12.08 -34.13
C PHE A 6 -16.20 13.23 -33.14
N SER A 7 -16.96 14.32 -33.22
CA SER A 7 -16.88 15.42 -32.26
C SER A 7 -17.36 15.01 -30.86
N ALA A 8 -18.50 14.32 -30.78
CA ALA A 8 -19.03 13.81 -29.52
C ALA A 8 -18.06 12.80 -28.88
N LEU A 9 -17.53 11.85 -29.66
CA LEU A 9 -16.54 10.88 -29.20
C LEU A 9 -15.28 11.57 -28.66
N GLY A 10 -14.78 12.61 -29.34
CA GLY A 10 -13.64 13.39 -28.87
C GLY A 10 -13.90 14.10 -27.54
N ILE A 11 -15.11 14.61 -27.33
CA ILE A 11 -15.52 15.21 -26.05
C ILE A 11 -15.60 14.15 -24.96
N PHE A 12 -16.22 12.99 -25.22
CA PHE A 12 -16.28 11.88 -24.26
C PHE A 12 -14.90 11.40 -23.82
N ILE A 13 -13.96 11.25 -24.76
CA ILE A 13 -12.58 10.87 -24.45
C ILE A 13 -11.92 11.93 -23.55
N ARG A 14 -12.06 13.22 -23.88
CA ARG A 14 -11.49 14.31 -23.07
C ARG A 14 -12.08 14.35 -21.67
N LEU A 15 -13.39 14.14 -21.54
CA LEU A 15 -14.06 14.08 -20.24
C LEU A 15 -13.59 12.88 -19.43
N LEU A 16 -13.47 11.70 -20.06
CA LEU A 16 -12.96 10.50 -19.40
C LEU A 16 -11.51 10.67 -18.92
N LEU A 17 -10.64 11.25 -19.74
CA LEU A 17 -9.27 11.58 -19.35
C LEU A 17 -9.23 12.61 -18.21
N ALA A 18 -10.08 13.63 -18.24
CA ALA A 18 -10.18 14.61 -17.16
C ALA A 18 -10.64 13.96 -15.85
N LEU A 19 -11.63 13.06 -15.89
CA LEU A 19 -12.10 12.32 -14.72
C LEU A 19 -11.01 11.41 -14.14
N ILE A 20 -10.26 10.69 -14.99
CA ILE A 20 -9.12 9.87 -14.56
C ILE A 20 -8.04 10.74 -13.91
N LEU A 21 -7.74 11.90 -14.49
CA LEU A 21 -6.77 12.84 -13.94
C LEU A 21 -7.21 13.35 -12.56
N ILE A 22 -8.47 13.78 -12.43
CA ILE A 22 -9.03 14.25 -11.16
C ILE A 22 -8.99 13.13 -10.11
N ALA A 23 -9.43 11.92 -10.46
CA ALA A 23 -9.38 10.78 -9.56
C ALA A 23 -7.95 10.46 -9.12
N GLY A 24 -6.99 10.52 -10.04
CA GLY A 24 -5.57 10.34 -9.74
C GLY A 24 -5.03 11.40 -8.77
N VAL A 25 -5.36 12.67 -8.97
CA VAL A 25 -4.95 13.77 -8.07
C VAL A 25 -5.57 13.60 -6.68
N VAL A 26 -6.85 13.26 -6.60
CA VAL A 26 -7.53 12.99 -5.32
C VAL A 26 -6.88 11.81 -4.60
N PHE A 27 -6.58 10.73 -5.32
CA PHE A 27 -5.91 9.56 -4.75
C PHE A 27 -4.50 9.88 -4.25
N ILE A 28 -3.68 10.61 -5.02
CA ILE A 28 -2.35 11.06 -4.59
C ILE A 28 -2.46 11.95 -3.35
N GLY A 29 -3.41 12.88 -3.34
CA GLY A 29 -3.67 13.75 -2.18
C GLY A 29 -4.06 12.94 -0.94
N PHE A 30 -4.91 11.93 -1.09
CA PHE A 30 -5.30 11.01 -0.02
C PHE A 30 -4.09 10.26 0.55
N VAL A 31 -3.26 9.63 -0.30
CA VAL A 31 -2.04 8.93 0.10
C VAL A 31 -1.05 9.87 0.80
N ALA A 32 -0.86 11.08 0.26
CA ALA A 32 0.04 12.09 0.85
C ALA A 32 -0.44 12.52 2.25
N TYR A 33 -1.74 12.76 2.39
CA TYR A 33 -2.37 13.12 3.66
C TYR A 33 -2.25 11.99 4.68
N ARG A 34 -2.74 10.80 4.34
CA ARG A 34 -2.71 9.63 5.24
C ARG A 34 -1.29 9.23 5.60
N GLY A 35 -0.36 9.25 4.65
CA GLY A 35 1.04 8.91 4.93
C GLY A 35 1.78 9.88 5.85
N SER A 36 1.24 11.09 6.02
CA SER A 36 1.76 12.09 6.95
C SER A 36 1.15 11.98 8.35
N GLN A 37 0.12 11.15 8.54
CA GLN A 37 -0.45 10.85 9.85
C GLN A 37 0.36 9.75 10.54
N PRO A 38 0.28 9.64 11.88
CA PRO A 38 0.82 8.49 12.61
C PRO A 38 0.22 7.19 12.07
N MET A 39 1.06 6.17 11.91
CA MET A 39 0.60 4.85 11.47
C MET A 39 -0.34 4.21 12.50
N GLN A 40 -1.26 3.39 12.05
CA GLN A 40 -2.23 2.69 12.91
C GLN A 40 -1.64 1.45 13.59
N ILE A 41 -0.38 1.12 13.29
CA ILE A 41 0.35 0.01 13.86
C ILE A 41 0.88 0.40 15.24
N ALA A 42 0.44 -0.30 16.30
CA ALA A 42 0.86 -0.02 17.67
C ALA A 42 2.38 -0.07 17.87
N SER A 43 3.07 -0.99 17.17
CA SER A 43 4.52 -1.15 17.22
C SER A 43 5.32 -0.06 16.49
N ALA A 44 4.63 0.85 15.78
CA ALA A 44 5.26 1.95 15.04
C ALA A 44 5.51 3.20 15.90
N ASP A 45 5.07 3.18 17.17
CA ASP A 45 5.35 4.21 18.19
C ASP A 45 5.12 5.66 17.71
N GLY A 46 4.00 5.88 17.00
CA GLY A 46 3.61 7.19 16.50
C GLY A 46 4.39 7.68 15.27
N MET A 47 5.28 6.87 14.68
CA MET A 47 5.94 7.22 13.43
C MET A 47 4.93 7.34 12.28
N THR A 48 5.18 8.24 11.34
CA THR A 48 4.38 8.35 10.12
C THR A 48 4.82 7.35 9.07
N TYR A 49 3.93 7.00 8.14
CA TYR A 49 4.27 6.09 7.05
C TYR A 49 5.47 6.58 6.23
N TRP A 50 5.58 7.89 6.00
CA TRP A 50 6.72 8.45 5.29
C TRP A 50 8.04 8.36 6.08
N GLN A 51 8.00 8.47 7.40
CA GLN A 51 9.17 8.22 8.25
C GLN A 51 9.58 6.75 8.15
N PHE A 52 8.61 5.84 8.29
CA PHE A 52 8.82 4.40 8.17
C PHE A 52 9.49 4.03 6.85
N VAL A 53 8.91 4.42 5.71
CA VAL A 53 9.44 4.08 4.39
C VAL A 53 10.86 4.62 4.20
N ARG A 54 11.14 5.87 4.63
CA ARG A 54 12.48 6.45 4.51
C ARG A 54 13.52 5.70 5.33
N GLU A 55 13.19 5.38 6.59
CA GLU A 55 14.07 4.62 7.47
C GLU A 55 14.36 3.23 6.90
N ARG A 56 13.32 2.54 6.41
CA ARG A 56 13.47 1.22 5.78
C ARG A 56 14.30 1.25 4.52
N ILE A 57 14.09 2.22 3.64
CA ILE A 57 14.94 2.39 2.45
C ILE A 57 16.40 2.63 2.84
N GLY A 58 16.66 3.41 3.89
CA GLY A 58 18.00 3.63 4.44
C GLY A 58 18.65 2.32 4.90
N ALA A 59 17.93 1.54 5.71
CA ALA A 59 18.41 0.25 6.21
C ALA A 59 18.63 -0.77 5.08
N ILE A 60 17.73 -0.84 4.10
CA ILE A 60 17.85 -1.72 2.94
C ILE A 60 19.11 -1.38 2.14
N ARG A 61 19.38 -0.09 1.89
CA ARG A 61 20.57 0.34 1.14
C ARG A 61 21.91 -0.04 1.78
N ALA A 62 21.93 -0.31 3.08
CA ALA A 62 23.12 -0.81 3.78
C ALA A 62 23.37 -2.31 3.54
N LEU A 63 22.40 -3.04 3.00
CA LEU A 63 22.51 -4.48 2.70
C LEU A 63 23.22 -4.74 1.37
N PRO A 64 23.69 -5.97 1.11
CA PRO A 64 24.16 -6.39 -0.21
C PRO A 64 23.11 -6.20 -1.30
N ALA A 65 23.54 -5.93 -2.55
CA ALA A 65 22.65 -5.64 -3.68
C ALA A 65 21.56 -6.71 -3.91
N LYS A 66 21.89 -7.99 -3.71
CA LYS A 66 20.92 -9.11 -3.81
C LYS A 66 19.76 -8.96 -2.81
N CYS A 67 20.04 -8.54 -1.58
CA CYS A 67 19.04 -8.33 -0.53
C CYS A 67 18.23 -7.06 -0.82
N GLN A 68 18.87 -6.01 -1.33
CA GLN A 68 18.18 -4.80 -1.76
C GLN A 68 17.13 -5.11 -2.83
N GLN A 69 17.55 -5.82 -3.88
CA GLN A 69 16.66 -6.20 -4.97
C GLN A 69 15.49 -7.05 -4.47
N MET A 70 15.74 -8.00 -3.56
CA MET A 70 14.68 -8.81 -2.94
C MET A 70 13.65 -7.92 -2.23
N HIS A 71 14.10 -7.06 -1.30
CA HIS A 71 13.23 -6.19 -0.50
C HIS A 71 12.43 -5.20 -1.34
N PHE A 72 13.04 -4.61 -2.37
CA PHE A 72 12.33 -3.68 -3.25
C PHE A 72 11.35 -4.39 -4.18
N THR A 73 11.73 -5.54 -4.73
CA THR A 73 10.85 -6.32 -5.61
C THR A 73 9.64 -6.84 -4.84
N SER A 74 9.84 -7.41 -3.65
CA SER A 74 8.74 -7.92 -2.83
C SER A 74 7.78 -6.80 -2.45
N PHE A 75 8.31 -5.66 -1.98
CA PHE A 75 7.50 -4.51 -1.59
C PHE A 75 6.74 -3.90 -2.77
N ALA A 76 7.40 -3.71 -3.92
CA ALA A 76 6.79 -3.13 -5.11
C ALA A 76 5.65 -3.98 -5.69
N ILE A 77 5.64 -5.30 -5.42
CA ILE A 77 4.54 -6.18 -5.79
C ILE A 77 3.49 -6.22 -4.69
N ALA A 78 3.90 -6.39 -3.44
CA ALA A 78 2.99 -6.66 -2.33
C ALA A 78 2.10 -5.46 -1.99
N VAL A 79 2.68 -4.27 -1.87
CA VAL A 79 1.97 -3.05 -1.42
C VAL A 79 0.87 -2.59 -2.38
N PRO A 80 1.03 -2.62 -3.71
CA PRO A 80 -0.11 -2.29 -4.58
C PRO A 80 -1.13 -3.43 -4.69
N LEU A 81 -0.68 -4.70 -4.61
CA LEU A 81 -1.53 -5.84 -4.94
C LEU A 81 -2.39 -6.31 -3.76
N TYR A 82 -1.78 -6.60 -2.61
CA TYR A 82 -2.49 -7.18 -1.46
C TYR A 82 -3.55 -6.24 -0.89
N PRO A 83 -3.26 -4.95 -0.59
CA PRO A 83 -4.27 -4.02 -0.10
C PRO A 83 -5.46 -3.86 -1.04
N ALA A 84 -5.21 -3.79 -2.36
CA ALA A 84 -6.28 -3.69 -3.35
C ALA A 84 -7.13 -4.96 -3.41
N LEU A 85 -6.49 -6.14 -3.45
CA LEU A 85 -7.17 -7.43 -3.48
C LEU A 85 -7.99 -7.67 -2.20
N TYR A 86 -7.39 -7.45 -1.03
CA TYR A 86 -8.04 -7.69 0.27
C TYR A 86 -9.18 -6.71 0.51
N THR A 87 -9.03 -5.44 0.14
CA THR A 87 -10.14 -4.47 0.19
C THR A 87 -11.27 -4.91 -0.75
N TYR A 88 -10.96 -5.35 -1.97
CA TYR A 88 -11.98 -5.83 -2.90
C TYR A 88 -12.73 -7.06 -2.36
N VAL A 89 -12.00 -8.04 -1.82
CA VAL A 89 -12.60 -9.23 -1.20
C VAL A 89 -13.47 -8.86 -0.02
N GLY A 90 -13.06 -7.89 0.80
CA GLY A 90 -13.87 -7.40 1.92
C GLY A 90 -15.18 -6.71 1.50
N ILE A 91 -15.16 -5.95 0.39
CA ILE A 91 -16.38 -5.33 -0.18
C ILE A 91 -17.28 -6.40 -0.83
N TYR A 92 -16.67 -7.43 -1.44
CA TYR A 92 -17.36 -8.45 -2.20
C TYR A 92 -17.02 -9.87 -1.70
N PRO A 93 -17.47 -10.26 -0.50
CA PRO A 93 -17.11 -11.53 0.13
C PRO A 93 -17.60 -12.76 -0.65
N GLU A 94 -18.64 -12.60 -1.49
CA GLU A 94 -19.19 -13.67 -2.33
C GLU A 94 -18.59 -13.73 -3.74
N SER A 95 -17.64 -12.85 -4.07
CA SER A 95 -17.04 -12.78 -5.40
C SER A 95 -16.22 -14.03 -5.75
N TYR A 96 -15.98 -14.24 -7.06
CA TYR A 96 -15.09 -15.30 -7.52
C TYR A 96 -13.69 -15.18 -6.90
N LEU A 97 -13.16 -13.96 -6.79
CA LEU A 97 -11.86 -13.72 -6.16
C LEU A 97 -11.87 -14.09 -4.69
N ALA A 98 -12.91 -13.74 -3.93
CA ALA A 98 -13.03 -14.10 -2.51
C ALA A 98 -12.98 -15.62 -2.30
N ARG A 99 -13.64 -16.40 -3.17
CA ARG A 99 -13.66 -17.87 -3.09
C ARG A 99 -12.32 -18.54 -3.39
N HIS A 100 -11.43 -17.86 -4.11
CA HIS A 100 -10.14 -18.40 -4.54
C HIS A 100 -8.94 -17.71 -3.88
N THR A 101 -9.18 -16.68 -3.06
CA THR A 101 -8.15 -16.07 -2.22
C THR A 101 -7.95 -16.96 -1.00
N GLN A 102 -6.70 -17.23 -0.65
CA GLN A 102 -6.41 -18.01 0.56
C GLN A 102 -6.95 -17.28 1.78
N PRO A 103 -7.55 -18.00 2.75
CA PRO A 103 -7.99 -17.38 4.00
C PRO A 103 -6.80 -16.75 4.72
N ASP A 104 -6.85 -15.43 4.90
CA ASP A 104 -5.83 -14.67 5.61
C ASP A 104 -6.51 -13.81 6.70
N PRO A 105 -5.99 -13.78 7.94
CA PRO A 105 -6.56 -12.98 9.03
C PRO A 105 -6.65 -11.49 8.73
N SER A 106 -5.80 -10.98 7.83
CA SER A 106 -5.72 -9.58 7.43
C SER A 106 -6.81 -9.20 6.42
N ILE A 107 -7.53 -10.17 5.84
CA ILE A 107 -8.65 -9.87 4.93
C ILE A 107 -9.81 -9.27 5.75
N PRO A 108 -10.21 -8.02 5.47
CA PRO A 108 -11.33 -7.39 6.16
C PRO A 108 -12.64 -8.08 5.83
N LYS A 109 -13.56 -8.13 6.80
CA LYS A 109 -14.86 -8.80 6.65
C LYS A 109 -15.98 -7.76 6.58
N ASP A 110 -16.87 -7.95 5.61
CA ASP A 110 -18.14 -7.22 5.48
C ASP A 110 -18.00 -5.69 5.51
N ILE A 111 -17.03 -5.15 4.76
CA ILE A 111 -16.81 -3.69 4.68
C ILE A 111 -17.66 -3.05 3.59
N GLY A 112 -18.13 -1.83 3.83
CA GLY A 112 -18.83 -1.03 2.83
C GLY A 112 -17.88 -0.23 1.94
N TRP A 113 -18.42 0.34 0.85
CA TRP A 113 -17.68 1.27 -0.01
C TRP A 113 -17.18 2.52 0.72
N ALA A 114 -17.89 2.95 1.77
CA ALA A 114 -17.49 4.10 2.58
C ALA A 114 -16.24 3.81 3.43
N ASP A 115 -16.07 2.55 3.85
CA ASP A 115 -14.95 2.11 4.70
C ASP A 115 -13.71 1.72 3.88
N ALA A 116 -13.89 1.52 2.57
CA ALA A 116 -12.86 1.03 1.67
C ALA A 116 -11.58 1.89 1.64
N PRO A 117 -11.63 3.25 1.61
CA PRO A 117 -10.41 4.06 1.59
C PRO A 117 -9.56 3.87 2.85
N ASP A 118 -10.20 3.86 4.02
CA ASP A 118 -9.49 3.73 5.30
C ASP A 118 -8.98 2.30 5.50
N THR A 119 -9.78 1.30 5.11
CA THR A 119 -9.37 -0.11 5.15
C THR A 119 -8.19 -0.37 4.21
N TRP A 120 -8.25 0.15 2.98
CA TRP A 120 -7.15 0.04 2.03
C TRP A 120 -5.86 0.67 2.58
N TRP A 121 -5.97 1.85 3.20
CA TRP A 121 -4.81 2.51 3.80
C TRP A 121 -4.22 1.72 4.97
N GLN A 122 -5.06 1.17 5.86
CA GLN A 122 -4.60 0.31 6.94
C GLN A 122 -3.84 -0.91 6.39
N LEU A 123 -4.37 -1.56 5.35
CA LEU A 123 -3.71 -2.68 4.69
C LEU A 123 -2.38 -2.27 4.04
N VAL A 124 -2.27 -1.06 3.48
CA VAL A 124 -0.99 -0.54 2.98
C VAL A 124 0.04 -0.47 4.11
N GLU A 125 -0.34 0.03 5.29
CA GLU A 125 0.54 0.08 6.47
C GLU A 125 0.93 -1.34 6.91
N ASP A 126 -0.04 -2.23 7.09
CA ASP A 126 0.17 -3.59 7.59
C ASP A 126 1.06 -4.41 6.64
N VAL A 127 0.76 -4.41 5.33
CA VAL A 127 1.56 -5.14 4.33
C VAL A 127 2.96 -4.55 4.21
N SER A 128 3.11 -3.23 4.30
CA SER A 128 4.43 -2.59 4.27
C SER A 128 5.26 -2.97 5.50
N TRP A 129 4.62 -3.03 6.66
CA TRP A 129 5.24 -3.43 7.90
C TRP A 129 5.65 -4.90 7.86
N GLU A 130 4.76 -5.77 7.41
CA GLU A 130 5.03 -7.19 7.24
C GLU A 130 6.22 -7.43 6.28
N ALA A 131 6.25 -6.71 5.15
CA ALA A 131 7.28 -6.86 4.14
C ALA A 131 8.69 -6.48 4.63
N TRP A 132 8.83 -5.45 5.48
CA TRP A 132 10.14 -4.88 5.85
C TRP A 132 10.47 -4.95 7.34
N VAL A 133 9.56 -5.43 8.19
CA VAL A 133 9.78 -5.57 9.63
C VAL A 133 9.64 -7.02 10.07
N THR A 134 8.59 -7.70 9.62
CA THR A 134 8.38 -9.10 9.99
C THR A 134 9.39 -9.98 9.24
N GLN A 135 10.25 -10.66 10.00
CA GLN A 135 11.31 -11.51 9.44
C GLN A 135 10.73 -12.86 9.02
N HIS A 136 10.39 -13.03 7.74
CA HIS A 136 9.77 -14.27 7.24
C HIS A 136 10.78 -15.37 6.88
N LEU A 137 12.07 -15.07 6.79
CA LEU A 137 13.12 -16.02 6.36
C LEU A 137 14.40 -15.96 7.21
N PRO A 138 14.32 -15.95 8.56
CA PRO A 138 15.48 -15.71 9.42
C PRO A 138 16.58 -16.78 9.27
N THR A 139 16.22 -17.98 8.80
CA THR A 139 17.12 -19.14 8.68
C THR A 139 17.77 -19.29 7.31
N VAL A 140 17.22 -18.71 6.24
CA VAL A 140 17.69 -18.97 4.86
C VAL A 140 18.66 -17.89 4.37
N MET A 141 18.42 -16.62 4.71
CA MET A 141 19.29 -15.49 4.35
C MET A 141 19.36 -14.47 5.48
N PRO A 142 20.02 -14.81 6.61
CA PRO A 142 20.08 -13.93 7.78
C PRO A 142 20.76 -12.59 7.48
N GLU A 143 21.65 -12.54 6.48
CA GLU A 143 22.31 -11.30 6.05
C GLU A 143 21.37 -10.31 5.36
N CYS A 144 20.17 -10.76 4.94
CA CYS A 144 19.16 -9.91 4.35
C CYS A 144 18.13 -9.41 5.39
N ASN A 145 18.24 -9.80 6.66
CA ASN A 145 17.32 -9.33 7.70
C ASN A 145 17.56 -7.85 8.00
N LEU A 146 16.47 -7.09 8.05
CA LEU A 146 16.52 -5.70 8.48
C LEU A 146 16.54 -5.63 10.01
N PRO A 147 17.26 -4.65 10.59
CA PRO A 147 17.14 -4.36 12.00
C PRO A 147 15.71 -3.90 12.33
N ALA A 148 15.32 -4.06 13.60
CA ALA A 148 14.08 -3.48 14.12
C ALA A 148 14.01 -1.97 13.78
N PRO A 149 12.79 -1.41 13.60
CA PRO A 149 12.69 0.03 13.37
C PRO A 149 13.26 0.74 14.60
N SER A 150 13.97 1.83 14.39
CA SER A 150 14.23 2.74 15.49
C SER A 150 12.87 3.30 15.92
N SER A 151 12.34 2.84 17.06
CA SER A 151 11.32 3.60 17.78
C SER A 151 11.92 4.98 17.92
N SER A 152 11.30 5.97 17.29
CA SER A 152 11.92 7.27 17.10
C SER A 152 12.47 7.77 18.43
N ASP A 153 13.79 7.97 18.49
CA ASP A 153 14.41 8.91 19.42
C ASP A 153 13.86 10.31 19.05
N VAL A 154 12.58 10.54 19.33
CA VAL A 154 12.07 11.88 19.64
C VAL A 154 12.44 12.11 21.09
N SER A 155 13.74 12.23 21.34
CA SER A 155 14.21 13.05 22.44
C SER A 155 13.70 14.47 22.17
N LYS A 156 12.53 14.76 22.73
CA LYS A 156 12.11 16.10 23.13
C LYS A 156 12.97 16.50 24.34
N PRO A 157 13.47 17.73 24.52
CA PRO A 157 13.31 18.96 23.74
C PRO A 157 14.57 19.43 22.99
#